data_AF-A0A6A6GAK1-F1
#
_entry.id   AF-A0A6A6GAK1-F1
#
_cell.length_a   1.000
_cell.length_b   1.000
_cell.length_c   1.000
_cell.angle_alpha   90.00
_cell.angle_beta   90.00
_cell.angle_gamma   90.00
#
_symmetry.space_group_name_H-M   'P 1'
#
loop_
_entity.id
_entity.type
_entity.pdbx_description
1 polymer ?
#
loop_
_entity_poly.entity_id
_entity_poly.type
_entity_poly.pdbx_seq_one_letter_code
_entity_poly.pdbx_strand_id
1 'polypeptide(L)'
;MCNPPFYASGADLLSCAEGKGAPPSAICTGAETEMICPGGDAGFVLRMVEESRELGERVRWYTSMLGKLGSVYQVVEGIKQAGCGNWVVQVLKGGRRTRRWVVAWSWGEGRVGMGLVRGEEVPRGLWGWGTEQTVLVKGGMEEVSRRVGEVMGDLDLVWRWEGADVGVGEARENVWSRAARRKRKTGEGSVAKEEGGEEQKAALAFRITVREEGIDVRWLRGRDHVLFESFCGMLKRAMNPA
;
A
#
# COMPACT_ATOMS: atom_id res chain seq x y z
N MET A 1 -3.02 11.40 13.29
CA MET A 1 -4.44 11.18 12.95
C MET A 1 -5.16 12.52 12.96
N CYS A 2 -6.15 12.71 12.10
CA CYS A 2 -6.93 13.94 12.00
C CYS A 2 -8.43 13.64 11.80
N ASN A 3 -9.28 14.44 12.43
CA ASN A 3 -10.70 14.56 12.12
C ASN A 3 -10.96 16.01 11.67
N PRO A 4 -10.87 16.32 10.37
CA PRO A 4 -10.94 17.67 9.86
C PRO A 4 -12.38 18.22 9.90
N PRO A 5 -12.55 19.55 9.88
CA PRO A 5 -13.85 20.16 9.62
C PRO A 5 -14.41 19.69 8.27
N PHE A 6 -15.66 19.22 8.24
CA PHE A 6 -16.22 18.56 7.05
C PHE A 6 -16.77 19.51 5.99
N TYR A 7 -17.11 20.73 6.37
CA TYR A 7 -17.89 21.63 5.52
C TYR A 7 -17.04 22.78 5.00
N ALA A 8 -17.26 23.16 3.74
CA ALA A 8 -16.52 24.27 3.12
C ALA A 8 -17.05 25.65 3.55
N SER A 9 -18.32 25.73 3.92
CA SER A 9 -19.02 26.94 4.32
C SER A 9 -20.33 26.60 5.04
N GLY A 10 -21.00 27.60 5.62
CA GLY A 10 -22.33 27.42 6.20
C GLY A 10 -23.38 26.97 5.18
N ALA A 11 -23.27 27.41 3.93
CA ALA A 11 -24.15 26.97 2.85
C ALA A 11 -23.96 25.48 2.50
N ASP A 12 -22.70 25.00 2.49
CA ASP A 12 -22.40 23.57 2.27
C ASP A 12 -22.95 22.70 3.41
N LEU A 13 -22.87 23.18 4.66
CA LEU A 13 -23.49 22.53 5.81
C LEU A 13 -25.01 22.38 5.64
N LEU A 14 -25.69 23.48 5.28
CA LEU A 14 -27.15 23.50 5.08
C LEU A 14 -27.57 22.58 3.93
N SER A 15 -26.91 22.67 2.78
CA SER A 15 -27.20 21.83 1.61
C SER A 15 -27.05 20.33 1.93
N CYS A 16 -26.03 19.96 2.72
CA CYS A 16 -25.85 18.59 3.19
C CYS A 16 -26.92 18.13 4.19
N ALA A 17 -27.56 19.04 4.92
CA ALA A 17 -28.66 18.76 5.83
C ALA A 17 -29.98 18.58 5.06
N GLU A 18 -30.25 19.43 4.06
CA GLU A 18 -31.43 19.36 3.19
C GLU A 18 -31.48 18.08 2.36
N GLY A 19 -30.31 17.59 1.90
CA GLY A 19 -30.22 16.33 1.17
C GLY A 19 -30.55 15.07 2.00
N LYS A 20 -30.76 15.19 3.31
CA LYS A 20 -31.16 14.09 4.19
C LYS A 20 -32.65 14.18 4.47
N GLY A 21 -33.43 13.21 3.96
CA GLY A 21 -34.89 13.16 4.15
C GLY A 21 -35.38 12.97 5.60
N ALA A 22 -34.47 12.87 6.58
CA ALA A 22 -34.78 12.92 8.00
C ALA A 22 -33.64 13.63 8.75
N PRO A 23 -33.94 14.37 9.84
CA PRO A 23 -32.92 15.01 10.64
C PRO A 23 -31.95 13.96 11.21
N PRO A 24 -30.66 14.31 11.35
CA PRO A 24 -29.71 13.41 11.98
C PRO A 24 -30.15 13.09 13.42
N SER A 25 -30.00 11.83 13.83
CA SER A 25 -30.36 11.37 15.18
C SER A 25 -29.42 11.91 16.27
N ALA A 26 -28.29 12.48 15.89
CA ALA A 26 -27.32 13.11 16.78
C ALA A 26 -27.36 14.62 16.57
N ILE A 27 -27.44 15.37 17.68
CA ILE A 27 -27.33 16.83 17.69
C ILE A 27 -25.85 17.17 17.49
N CYS A 28 -25.55 17.97 16.46
CA CYS A 28 -24.20 18.47 16.23
C CYS A 28 -23.99 19.71 17.11
N THR A 29 -23.17 19.58 18.15
CA THR A 29 -22.84 20.66 19.10
C THR A 29 -21.46 21.27 18.84
N GLY A 30 -20.82 20.94 17.73
CA GLY A 30 -19.49 21.45 17.39
C GLY A 30 -19.51 22.95 17.14
N ALA A 31 -18.43 23.64 17.49
CA ALA A 31 -18.26 25.05 17.16
C ALA A 31 -18.12 25.23 15.63
N GLU A 32 -18.43 26.42 15.11
CA GLU A 32 -18.32 26.68 13.66
C GLU A 32 -16.91 26.39 13.13
N THR A 33 -15.88 26.73 13.89
CA THR A 33 -14.46 26.45 13.59
C THR A 33 -14.10 24.97 13.61
N GLU A 34 -14.89 24.13 14.27
CA GLU A 34 -14.72 22.67 14.29
C GLU A 34 -15.47 21.99 13.13
N MET A 35 -16.44 22.69 12.53
CA MET A 35 -17.30 22.16 11.48
C MET A 35 -16.91 22.67 10.08
N ILE A 36 -16.42 23.91 9.98
CA ILE A 36 -16.18 24.60 8.73
C ILE A 36 -14.71 24.95 8.55
N CYS A 37 -14.18 24.70 7.35
CA CYS A 37 -12.86 25.14 6.91
C CYS A 37 -12.93 25.46 5.41
N PRO A 38 -12.18 26.46 4.89
CA PRO A 38 -12.03 26.65 3.45
C PRO A 38 -11.63 25.36 2.73
N GLY A 39 -12.43 24.96 1.73
CA GLY A 39 -12.27 23.72 0.97
C GLY A 39 -12.82 22.46 1.65
N GLY A 40 -13.42 22.57 2.84
CA GLY A 40 -13.98 21.46 3.61
C GLY A 40 -12.93 20.42 4.00
N ASP A 41 -13.38 19.18 4.22
CA ASP A 41 -12.49 18.07 4.59
C ASP A 41 -11.48 17.75 3.48
N ALA A 42 -11.90 17.78 2.22
CA ALA A 42 -11.01 17.56 1.09
C ALA A 42 -9.86 18.57 1.05
N GLY A 43 -10.17 19.87 1.09
CA GLY A 43 -9.16 20.92 1.05
C GLY A 43 -8.22 20.89 2.26
N PHE A 44 -8.74 20.58 3.45
CA PHE A 44 -7.92 20.39 4.64
C PHE A 44 -6.92 19.24 4.47
N VAL A 45 -7.40 18.08 4.01
CA VAL A 45 -6.56 16.89 3.88
C VAL A 45 -5.57 17.01 2.72
N LEU A 46 -5.92 17.69 1.63
CA LEU A 46 -4.98 17.95 0.53
C LEU A 46 -3.77 18.79 1.00
N ARG A 47 -3.98 19.80 1.85
CA ARG A 47 -2.87 20.53 2.49
C ARG A 47 -2.02 19.61 3.38
N MET A 48 -2.65 18.72 4.15
CA MET A 48 -1.90 17.72 4.91
C MET A 48 -1.06 16.81 4.02
N VAL A 49 -1.56 16.44 2.83
CA VAL A 49 -0.79 15.62 1.87
C VAL A 49 0.45 16.39 1.41
N GLU A 50 0.30 17.67 1.06
CA GLU A 50 1.42 18.54 0.67
C GLU A 50 2.45 18.68 1.79
N GLU A 51 2.03 19.06 2.99
CA GLU A 51 2.91 19.21 4.17
C GLU A 51 3.59 17.89 4.55
N SER A 52 2.88 16.77 4.45
CA SER A 52 3.43 15.45 4.79
C SER A 52 4.60 15.06 3.89
N ARG A 53 4.67 15.59 2.67
CA ARG A 53 5.77 15.30 1.73
C ARG A 53 7.10 15.84 2.27
N GLU A 54 7.08 17.00 2.90
CA GLU A 54 8.28 17.62 3.51
C GLU A 54 8.75 16.83 4.73
N LEU A 55 7.80 16.33 5.53
CA LEU A 55 8.09 15.49 6.69
C LEU A 55 8.54 14.07 6.30
N GLY A 56 8.14 13.60 5.12
CA GLY A 56 8.53 12.31 4.55
C GLY A 56 8.27 11.15 5.51
N GLU A 57 9.33 10.36 5.77
CA GLU A 57 9.27 9.13 6.56
C GLU A 57 9.34 9.34 8.09
N ARG A 58 9.44 10.61 8.57
CA ARG A 58 9.44 10.91 10.02
C ARG A 58 8.14 10.48 10.70
N VAL A 59 7.04 10.46 9.96
CA VAL A 59 5.77 9.87 10.36
C VAL A 59 5.51 8.66 9.48
N ARG A 60 5.27 7.50 10.10
CA ARG A 60 5.06 6.25 9.37
C ARG A 60 3.77 6.27 8.54
N TRP A 61 2.68 6.77 9.11
CA TRP A 61 1.38 6.87 8.45
C TRP A 61 0.69 8.16 8.85
N TYR A 62 0.25 8.91 7.86
CA TYR A 62 -0.68 10.02 8.01
C TYR A 62 -2.09 9.48 7.80
N THR A 63 -3.05 9.94 8.61
CA THR A 63 -4.42 9.46 8.57
C THR A 63 -5.39 10.61 8.77
N SER A 64 -6.47 10.62 7.99
CA SER A 64 -7.58 11.56 8.16
C SER A 64 -8.93 10.90 7.90
N MET A 65 -9.92 11.26 8.71
CA MET A 65 -11.30 10.86 8.51
C MET A 65 -12.01 11.84 7.56
N LEU A 66 -12.81 11.33 6.62
CA LEU A 66 -13.58 12.11 5.65
C LEU A 66 -15.07 11.84 5.83
N GLY A 67 -15.86 12.91 5.73
CA GLY A 67 -17.31 12.88 5.90
C GLY A 67 -18.06 12.53 4.62
N LYS A 68 -17.45 12.76 3.45
CA LYS A 68 -18.08 12.63 2.13
C LYS A 68 -17.24 11.71 1.23
N LEU A 69 -17.88 10.79 0.51
CA LEU A 69 -17.18 9.92 -0.45
C LEU A 69 -16.52 10.72 -1.58
N GLY A 70 -17.15 11.81 -2.04
CA GLY A 70 -16.55 12.71 -3.05
C GLY A 70 -15.18 13.26 -2.62
N SER A 71 -15.04 13.64 -1.34
CA SER A 71 -13.77 14.09 -0.77
C SER A 71 -12.70 13.00 -0.80
N VAL A 72 -13.08 11.73 -0.62
CA VAL A 72 -12.15 10.58 -0.69
C VAL A 72 -11.52 10.48 -2.09
N TYR A 73 -12.33 10.62 -3.15
CA TYR A 73 -11.83 10.61 -4.52
C TYR A 73 -10.84 11.75 -4.78
N GLN A 74 -11.17 12.97 -4.34
CA GLN A 74 -10.29 14.12 -4.49
C GLN A 74 -8.97 13.94 -3.74
N VAL A 75 -9.02 13.47 -2.50
CA VAL A 75 -7.82 13.25 -1.68
C VAL A 75 -6.95 12.13 -2.25
N VAL A 76 -7.52 11.00 -2.66
CA VAL A 76 -6.75 9.90 -3.27
C VAL A 76 -6.09 10.33 -4.57
N GLU A 77 -6.77 11.15 -5.38
CA GLU A 77 -6.17 11.72 -6.59
C GLU A 77 -5.02 12.68 -6.24
N GLY A 78 -5.19 13.56 -5.26
CA GLY A 78 -4.12 14.42 -4.77
C GLY A 78 -2.90 13.66 -4.24
N ILE A 79 -3.11 12.56 -3.51
CA ILE A 79 -2.04 11.65 -3.06
C ILE A 79 -1.25 11.09 -4.24
N LYS A 80 -1.93 10.64 -5.30
CA LYS A 80 -1.29 10.12 -6.52
C LYS A 80 -0.51 11.20 -7.24
N GLN A 81 -1.08 12.39 -7.40
CA GLN A 81 -0.45 13.54 -8.06
C GLN A 81 0.78 14.03 -7.29
N ALA A 82 0.76 13.94 -5.96
CA ALA A 82 1.92 14.22 -5.10
C ALA A 82 3.04 13.15 -5.21
N GLY A 83 2.84 12.09 -6.00
CA GLY A 83 3.80 11.01 -6.19
C GLY A 83 3.79 9.94 -5.07
N CYS A 84 2.77 9.94 -4.21
CA CYS A 84 2.66 8.95 -3.14
C CYS A 84 2.05 7.64 -3.67
N GLY A 85 2.88 6.59 -3.72
CA GLY A 85 2.47 5.25 -4.16
C GLY A 85 1.93 4.34 -3.05
N ASN A 86 1.65 4.86 -1.84
CA ASN A 86 1.28 4.03 -0.69
C ASN A 86 0.13 4.66 0.09
N TRP A 87 -1.08 4.20 -0.21
CA TRP A 87 -2.29 4.65 0.47
C TRP A 87 -3.25 3.49 0.70
N VAL A 88 -4.12 3.68 1.69
CA VAL A 88 -5.27 2.83 1.95
C VAL A 88 -6.50 3.67 2.24
N VAL A 89 -7.65 3.11 1.90
CA VAL A 89 -8.96 3.67 2.24
C VAL A 89 -9.74 2.61 2.99
N GLN A 90 -10.42 3.02 4.05
CA GLN A 90 -11.29 2.15 4.86
C GLN A 90 -12.61 2.86 5.16
N VAL A 91 -13.64 2.08 5.47
CA VAL A 91 -14.97 2.60 5.83
C VAL A 91 -15.24 2.34 7.31
N LEU A 92 -15.54 3.39 8.06
CA LEU A 92 -16.05 3.31 9.43
C LEU A 92 -17.57 3.34 9.43
N LYS A 93 -18.19 2.36 10.08
CA LYS A 93 -19.64 2.20 10.19
C LYS A 93 -20.11 2.69 11.56
N GLY A 94 -20.62 3.92 11.62
CA GLY A 94 -21.23 4.49 12.82
C GLY A 94 -22.72 4.15 12.88
N GLY A 95 -23.06 2.92 13.28
CA GLY A 95 -24.45 2.45 13.28
C GLY A 95 -25.00 2.18 11.87
N ARG A 96 -26.34 2.22 11.70
CA ARG A 96 -26.97 1.74 10.45
C ARG A 96 -26.72 2.65 9.25
N ARG A 97 -26.80 3.98 9.42
CA ARG A 97 -26.79 4.96 8.31
C ARG A 97 -25.49 5.73 8.16
N THR A 98 -24.77 6.02 9.24
CA THR A 98 -23.59 6.88 9.16
C THR A 98 -22.42 6.10 8.59
N ARG A 99 -21.88 6.60 7.48
CA ARG A 99 -20.60 6.17 6.92
C ARG A 99 -19.59 7.30 7.08
N ARG A 100 -18.37 6.92 7.44
CA ARG A 100 -17.19 7.77 7.40
C ARG A 100 -16.10 6.99 6.68
N TRP A 101 -15.20 7.70 6.03
CA TRP A 101 -14.07 7.08 5.37
C TRP A 101 -12.80 7.48 6.11
N VAL A 102 -11.82 6.59 6.12
CA VAL A 102 -10.47 6.91 6.58
C VAL A 102 -9.57 6.77 5.38
N VAL A 103 -8.84 7.83 5.06
CA VAL A 103 -7.74 7.79 4.12
C VAL A 103 -6.44 7.81 4.91
N ALA A 104 -5.56 6.88 4.60
CA ALA A 104 -4.21 6.85 5.17
C ALA A 104 -3.18 6.75 4.07
N TRP A 105 -2.04 7.45 4.23
CA TRP A 105 -0.93 7.39 3.29
C TRP A 105 0.41 7.39 4.01
N SER A 106 1.44 6.93 3.32
CA SER A 106 2.80 6.81 3.84
C SER A 106 3.82 7.13 2.77
N TRP A 107 4.87 7.86 3.13
CA TRP A 107 6.04 8.06 2.27
C TRP A 107 7.10 6.96 2.42
N GLY A 108 6.88 6.05 3.38
CA GLY A 108 7.77 4.94 3.68
C GLY A 108 7.61 3.75 2.76
N GLU A 109 8.57 2.84 2.86
CA GLU A 109 8.66 1.64 2.04
C GLU A 109 7.78 0.50 2.54
N GLY A 110 7.40 0.52 3.82
CA GLY A 110 6.58 -0.51 4.44
C GLY A 110 5.20 -0.59 3.79
N ARG A 111 4.79 -1.80 3.42
CA ARG A 111 3.50 -2.07 2.79
C ARG A 111 2.57 -2.79 3.75
N VAL A 112 1.32 -2.34 3.81
CA VAL A 112 0.26 -3.01 4.57
C VAL A 112 -0.29 -4.24 3.83
N GLY A 113 -0.93 -5.15 4.59
CA GLY A 113 -1.54 -6.36 4.05
C GLY A 113 -2.66 -6.05 3.05
N MET A 114 -2.92 -6.98 2.13
CA MET A 114 -3.89 -6.78 1.06
C MET A 114 -5.30 -6.47 1.60
N GLY A 115 -5.68 -7.04 2.75
CA GLY A 115 -6.97 -6.74 3.38
C GLY A 115 -7.18 -5.27 3.75
N LEU A 116 -6.11 -4.54 4.08
CA LEU A 116 -6.19 -3.09 4.32
C LEU A 116 -6.17 -2.27 3.01
N VAL A 117 -5.50 -2.77 1.98
CA VAL A 117 -5.44 -2.13 0.65
C VAL A 117 -6.77 -2.24 -0.08
N ARG A 118 -7.43 -3.40 0.06
CA ARG A 118 -8.70 -3.76 -0.59
C ARG A 118 -9.84 -3.67 0.41
N GLY A 119 -9.99 -2.50 1.03
CA GLY A 119 -10.99 -2.27 2.06
C GLY A 119 -12.40 -2.68 1.61
N GLU A 120 -13.13 -3.32 2.51
CA GLU A 120 -14.51 -3.74 2.27
C GLU A 120 -15.40 -2.49 2.04
N GLU A 121 -16.37 -2.58 1.14
CA GLU A 121 -17.25 -1.45 0.71
C GLU A 121 -16.51 -0.24 0.09
N VAL A 122 -15.19 -0.28 -0.04
CA VAL A 122 -14.43 0.76 -0.72
C VAL A 122 -14.52 0.53 -2.24
N PRO A 123 -14.93 1.53 -3.03
CA PRO A 123 -14.90 1.45 -4.49
C PRO A 123 -13.52 1.05 -5.03
N ARG A 124 -13.48 0.13 -5.99
CA ARG A 124 -12.21 -0.43 -6.53
C ARG A 124 -11.22 0.62 -7.03
N GLY A 125 -11.71 1.72 -7.60
CA GLY A 125 -10.88 2.82 -8.10
C GLY A 125 -10.12 3.59 -7.02
N LEU A 126 -10.49 3.42 -5.74
CA LEU A 126 -9.82 4.04 -4.59
C LEU A 126 -8.78 3.12 -3.94
N TRP A 127 -8.73 1.84 -4.33
CA TRP A 127 -7.77 0.91 -3.75
C TRP A 127 -6.33 1.26 -4.14
N GLY A 128 -5.40 1.01 -3.21
CA GLY A 128 -3.96 1.10 -3.46
C GLY A 128 -3.43 -0.01 -4.37
N TRP A 129 -2.12 -0.04 -4.57
CA TRP A 129 -1.46 -1.12 -5.31
C TRP A 129 -1.55 -2.45 -4.57
N GLY A 130 -1.75 -3.55 -5.30
CA GLY A 130 -1.84 -4.87 -4.70
C GLY A 130 -0.53 -5.28 -4.04
N THR A 131 -0.60 -5.81 -2.82
CA THR A 131 0.59 -6.13 -2.04
C THR A 131 0.74 -7.63 -1.75
N GLU A 132 -0.14 -8.45 -2.31
CA GLU A 132 -0.16 -9.91 -2.20
C GLU A 132 -0.55 -10.53 -3.55
N GLN A 133 0.04 -11.67 -3.88
CA GLN A 133 -0.33 -12.44 -5.04
C GLN A 133 -0.15 -13.93 -4.76
N THR A 134 -1.19 -14.71 -5.06
CA THR A 134 -1.13 -16.17 -5.01
C THR A 134 -0.66 -16.71 -6.36
N VAL A 135 0.29 -17.63 -6.31
CA VAL A 135 0.77 -18.40 -7.46
C VAL A 135 0.37 -19.85 -7.22
N LEU A 136 -0.53 -20.36 -8.05
CA LEU A 136 -0.89 -21.78 -8.00
C LEU A 136 0.31 -22.62 -8.45
N VAL A 137 0.60 -23.67 -7.69
CA VAL A 137 1.70 -24.60 -7.95
C VAL A 137 1.21 -26.01 -7.64
N LYS A 138 1.45 -26.94 -8.56
CA LYS A 138 1.19 -28.36 -8.31
C LYS A 138 2.34 -28.98 -7.51
N GLY A 139 2.02 -29.84 -6.56
CA GLY A 139 2.98 -30.60 -5.77
C GLY A 139 2.65 -30.59 -4.27
N GLY A 140 3.28 -31.48 -3.51
CA GLY A 140 3.19 -31.44 -2.05
C GLY A 140 3.96 -30.26 -1.47
N MET A 141 3.57 -29.80 -0.27
CA MET A 141 4.18 -28.62 0.36
C MET A 141 5.71 -28.72 0.50
N GLU A 142 6.26 -29.91 0.80
CA GLU A 142 7.71 -30.12 0.88
C GLU A 142 8.41 -29.93 -0.46
N GLU A 143 7.84 -30.47 -1.54
CA GLU A 143 8.38 -30.32 -2.90
C GLU A 143 8.32 -28.86 -3.34
N VAL A 144 7.19 -28.19 -3.09
CA VAL A 144 7.02 -26.76 -3.40
C VAL A 144 8.03 -25.93 -2.61
N SER A 145 8.22 -26.21 -1.32
CA SER A 145 9.19 -25.50 -0.46
C SER A 145 10.63 -25.68 -0.97
N ARG A 146 11.03 -26.91 -1.33
CA ARG A 146 12.35 -27.18 -1.92
C ARG A 146 12.56 -26.37 -3.20
N ARG A 147 11.57 -26.37 -4.11
CA ARG A 147 11.64 -25.64 -5.38
C ARG A 147 11.69 -24.13 -5.17
N VAL A 148 10.93 -23.58 -4.22
CA VAL A 148 11.05 -22.16 -3.84
C VAL A 148 12.47 -21.87 -3.35
N GLY A 149 13.03 -22.72 -2.49
CA GLY A 149 14.39 -22.59 -1.99
C GLY A 149 15.44 -22.55 -3.11
N GLU A 150 15.32 -23.44 -4.10
CA GLU A 150 16.20 -23.46 -5.29
C GLU A 150 16.08 -22.17 -6.11
N VAL A 151 14.85 -21.77 -6.45
CA VAL A 151 14.62 -20.56 -7.25
C VAL A 151 15.12 -19.31 -6.53
N MET A 152 14.93 -19.20 -5.22
CA MET A 152 15.43 -18.07 -4.44
C MET A 152 16.95 -18.11 -4.26
N GLY A 153 17.54 -19.29 -4.07
CA GLY A 153 18.99 -19.48 -3.91
C GLY A 153 19.80 -19.16 -5.17
N ASP A 154 19.21 -19.28 -6.36
CA ASP A 154 19.85 -18.92 -7.63
C ASP A 154 19.94 -17.41 -7.88
N LEU A 155 19.14 -16.62 -7.15
CA LEU A 155 19.06 -15.17 -7.28
C LEU A 155 20.05 -14.48 -6.35
N ASP A 156 20.61 -13.35 -6.80
CA ASP A 156 21.52 -12.52 -6.01
C ASP A 156 20.73 -11.64 -5.03
N LEU A 157 20.12 -12.28 -4.03
CA LEU A 157 19.28 -11.63 -3.01
C LEU A 157 19.52 -12.29 -1.65
N VAL A 158 19.13 -11.60 -0.59
CA VAL A 158 19.08 -12.21 0.74
C VAL A 158 17.83 -13.06 0.82
N TRP A 159 17.98 -14.35 1.16
CA TRP A 159 16.86 -15.28 1.36
C TRP A 159 17.06 -16.08 2.63
N ARG A 160 16.00 -16.25 3.41
CA ARG A 160 15.99 -17.14 4.59
C ARG A 160 14.62 -17.73 4.82
N TRP A 161 14.59 -18.93 5.37
CA TRP A 161 13.38 -19.54 5.92
C TRP A 161 13.13 -19.04 7.35
N GLU A 162 11.89 -18.69 7.67
CA GLU A 162 11.37 -18.31 8.98
C GLU A 162 10.35 -19.36 9.47
N GLY A 163 10.59 -20.63 9.18
CA GLY A 163 9.66 -21.73 9.44
C GLY A 163 9.82 -22.83 8.39
N ALA A 164 8.92 -23.83 8.42
CA ALA A 164 8.92 -24.92 7.45
C ALA A 164 8.37 -24.49 6.07
N ASP A 165 7.43 -23.54 6.07
CA ASP A 165 6.62 -23.14 4.92
C ASP A 165 6.67 -21.63 4.65
N VAL A 166 7.39 -20.85 5.45
CA VAL A 166 7.49 -19.39 5.32
C VAL A 166 8.93 -18.97 5.11
N GLY A 167 9.20 -18.26 4.02
CA GLY A 167 10.50 -17.65 3.76
C GLY A 167 10.39 -16.15 3.48
N VAL A 168 11.45 -15.42 3.78
CA VAL A 168 11.56 -13.98 3.60
C VAL A 168 12.78 -13.68 2.75
N GLY A 169 12.59 -12.81 1.77
CA GLY A 169 13.64 -12.38 0.85
C GLY A 169 13.73 -10.87 0.72
N GLU A 170 14.93 -10.41 0.39
CA GLU A 170 15.23 -9.00 0.16
C GLU A 170 16.23 -8.83 -0.97
N ALA A 171 15.84 -8.05 -1.98
CA ALA A 171 16.67 -7.66 -3.11
C ALA A 171 16.91 -6.15 -3.11
N ARG A 172 18.17 -5.75 -3.31
CA ARG A 172 18.58 -4.33 -3.40
C ARG A 172 18.35 -3.73 -4.79
N GLU A 173 18.21 -4.59 -5.80
CA GLU A 173 17.86 -4.21 -7.17
C GLU A 173 17.11 -5.35 -7.86
N ASN A 174 16.73 -5.18 -9.13
CA ASN A 174 16.13 -6.24 -9.92
C ASN A 174 17.20 -7.27 -10.31
N VAL A 175 17.12 -8.48 -9.74
CA VAL A 175 18.09 -9.56 -9.97
C VAL A 175 17.53 -10.76 -10.76
N TRP A 176 16.26 -10.70 -11.16
CA TRP A 176 15.56 -11.83 -11.77
C TRP A 176 15.14 -11.62 -13.23
N SER A 177 15.08 -10.37 -13.69
CA SER A 177 14.71 -10.06 -15.07
C SER A 177 15.73 -10.58 -16.09
N ARG A 178 15.30 -10.69 -17.37
CA ARG A 178 16.22 -11.06 -18.47
C ARG A 178 17.40 -10.09 -18.58
N ALA A 179 17.15 -8.79 -18.40
CA ALA A 179 18.19 -7.77 -18.41
C ALA A 179 19.19 -7.97 -17.25
N ALA A 180 18.69 -8.19 -16.03
CA ALA A 180 19.52 -8.47 -14.86
C ALA A 180 20.41 -9.70 -15.05
N ARG A 181 19.85 -10.79 -15.58
CA ARG A 181 20.60 -12.02 -15.87
C ARG A 181 21.68 -11.82 -16.94
N ARG A 182 21.48 -10.92 -17.93
CA ARG A 182 22.50 -10.57 -18.92
C ARG A 182 23.63 -9.77 -18.30
N LYS A 183 23.31 -8.74 -17.50
CA LYS A 183 24.28 -7.89 -16.79
C LYS A 183 25.21 -8.73 -15.88
N ARG A 184 24.67 -9.76 -15.20
CA ARG A 184 25.46 -10.70 -14.40
C ARG A 184 26.44 -11.52 -15.23
N LYS A 185 26.09 -11.89 -16.47
CA LYS A 185 26.96 -12.66 -17.38
C LYS A 185 28.06 -11.82 -18.02
N THR A 186 27.84 -10.52 -18.24
CA THR A 186 28.83 -9.61 -18.84
C THR A 186 29.82 -9.05 -17.81
N GLY A 187 29.61 -9.27 -16.50
CA GLY A 187 30.49 -8.77 -15.45
C GLY A 187 30.36 -7.26 -15.16
N GLU A 188 29.50 -6.55 -15.89
CA GLU A 188 29.26 -5.09 -15.82
C GLU A 188 28.45 -4.65 -14.57
N GLY A 189 28.66 -5.32 -13.44
CA GLY A 189 28.03 -5.01 -12.15
C GLY A 189 29.00 -4.92 -10.99
N SER A 190 30.30 -5.17 -11.20
CA SER A 190 31.32 -5.10 -10.15
C SER A 190 31.93 -3.69 -10.07
N VAL A 191 31.12 -2.69 -9.70
CA VAL A 191 31.64 -1.37 -9.34
C VAL A 191 31.53 -1.21 -7.83
N ALA A 192 32.71 -1.05 -7.22
CA ALA A 192 33.06 -0.66 -5.85
C ALA A 192 31.93 -0.50 -4.82
N LYS A 193 32.07 -1.24 -3.71
CA LYS A 193 31.52 -0.87 -2.40
C LYS A 193 32.01 0.53 -2.05
N GLU A 194 31.13 1.52 -2.07
CA GLU A 194 31.31 2.72 -1.27
C GLU A 194 30.92 2.39 0.18
N GLU A 195 31.92 2.40 1.05
CA GLU A 195 31.75 2.43 2.49
C GLU A 195 31.28 3.83 2.89
N GLY A 196 29.96 4.00 3.01
CA GLY A 196 29.30 5.20 3.51
C GLY A 196 27.97 4.80 4.12
N GLY A 197 27.83 4.96 5.44
CA GLY A 197 26.69 4.52 6.23
C GLY A 197 25.39 5.25 5.91
N GLU A 198 24.65 4.76 4.92
CA GLU A 198 23.19 4.75 4.92
C GLU A 198 22.74 3.31 4.71
N GLU A 199 21.82 2.85 5.56
CA GLU A 199 21.20 1.52 5.45
C GLU A 199 20.56 1.40 4.05
N GLN A 200 21.22 0.70 3.13
CA GLN A 200 20.86 0.70 1.71
C GLN A 200 19.43 0.13 1.56
N LYS A 201 18.49 1.02 1.22
CA LYS A 201 17.04 0.71 1.19
C LYS A 201 16.73 -0.43 0.19
N ALA A 202 15.87 -1.35 0.59
CA ALA A 202 15.49 -2.50 -0.22
C ALA A 202 14.67 -2.08 -1.45
N ALA A 203 15.06 -2.49 -2.64
CA ALA A 203 14.22 -2.33 -3.83
C ALA A 203 12.94 -3.17 -3.71
N LEU A 204 13.07 -4.39 -3.20
CA LEU A 204 11.94 -5.27 -2.88
C LEU A 204 12.28 -6.18 -1.70
N ALA A 205 11.50 -6.08 -0.62
CA ALA A 205 11.45 -7.08 0.44
C ALA A 205 10.10 -7.80 0.39
N PHE A 206 10.11 -9.12 0.51
CA PHE A 206 8.94 -9.96 0.32
C PHE A 206 8.93 -11.15 1.28
N ARG A 207 7.75 -11.72 1.49
CA ARG A 207 7.54 -13.01 2.14
C ARG A 207 6.88 -13.96 1.16
N ILE A 208 7.29 -15.23 1.17
CA ILE A 208 6.61 -16.31 0.48
C ILE A 208 6.10 -17.28 1.55
N THR A 209 4.81 -17.60 1.50
CA THR A 209 4.18 -18.63 2.32
C THR A 209 3.71 -19.75 1.42
N VAL A 210 4.20 -20.96 1.65
CA VAL A 210 3.76 -22.16 0.94
C VAL A 210 2.41 -22.62 1.49
N ARG A 211 1.51 -22.98 0.58
CA ARG A 211 0.14 -23.44 0.84
C ARG A 211 -0.05 -24.79 0.17
N GLU A 212 -1.14 -25.49 0.51
CA GLU A 212 -1.48 -26.77 -0.13
C GLU A 212 -1.61 -26.66 -1.65
N GLU A 213 -2.16 -25.55 -2.17
CA GLU A 213 -2.42 -25.36 -3.60
C GLU A 213 -1.52 -24.29 -4.26
N GLY A 214 -0.38 -23.97 -3.65
CA GLY A 214 0.57 -23.02 -4.25
C GLY A 214 1.37 -22.23 -3.24
N ILE A 215 1.65 -20.97 -3.58
CA ILE A 215 2.41 -20.05 -2.73
C ILE A 215 1.75 -18.67 -2.72
N ASP A 216 1.71 -18.06 -1.55
CA ASP A 216 1.31 -16.66 -1.36
C ASP A 216 2.56 -15.79 -1.28
N VAL A 217 2.67 -14.81 -2.18
CA VAL A 217 3.76 -13.84 -2.19
C VAL A 217 3.27 -12.52 -1.63
N ARG A 218 3.95 -12.00 -0.61
CA ARG A 218 3.59 -10.79 0.13
C ARG A 218 4.67 -9.73 -0.01
N TRP A 219 4.34 -8.57 -0.56
CA TRP A 219 5.20 -7.39 -0.64
C TRP A 219 5.35 -6.71 0.73
N LEU A 220 6.51 -6.81 1.38
CA LEU A 220 6.74 -6.24 2.71
C LEU A 220 7.27 -4.81 2.64
N ARG A 221 8.30 -4.58 1.81
CA ARG A 221 8.94 -3.27 1.64
C ARG A 221 9.34 -3.02 0.18
N GLY A 222 9.38 -1.75 -0.20
CA GLY A 222 9.81 -1.26 -1.51
C GLY A 222 8.84 -0.20 -2.03
N ARG A 223 9.23 0.54 -3.07
CA ARG A 223 8.37 1.61 -3.64
C ARG A 223 7.71 1.23 -4.97
N ASP A 224 8.35 0.37 -5.74
CA ASP A 224 7.95 0.04 -7.11
C ASP A 224 7.00 -1.18 -7.17
N HIS A 225 5.73 -0.92 -7.47
CA HIS A 225 4.73 -1.98 -7.62
C HIS A 225 4.95 -2.82 -8.88
N VAL A 226 5.52 -2.24 -9.94
CA VAL A 226 5.83 -2.94 -11.19
C VAL A 226 6.95 -3.94 -10.94
N LEU A 227 7.92 -3.58 -10.09
CA LEU A 227 8.97 -4.49 -9.65
C LEU A 227 8.39 -5.70 -8.90
N PHE A 228 7.44 -5.47 -7.98
CA PHE A 228 6.74 -6.55 -7.28
C PHE A 228 5.96 -7.47 -8.24
N GLU A 229 5.18 -6.91 -9.16
CA GLU A 229 4.45 -7.69 -10.17
C GLU A 229 5.40 -8.50 -11.07
N SER A 230 6.53 -7.91 -11.44
CA SER A 230 7.59 -8.56 -12.21
C SER A 230 8.19 -9.75 -11.46
N PHE A 231 8.44 -9.60 -10.16
CA PHE A 231 8.91 -10.67 -9.28
C PHE A 231 7.91 -11.83 -9.23
N CYS A 232 6.64 -11.53 -8.94
CA CYS A 232 5.58 -12.54 -8.91
C CYS A 232 5.40 -13.25 -10.26
N GLY A 233 5.49 -12.50 -11.37
CA GLY A 233 5.45 -13.06 -12.71
C GLY A 233 6.64 -13.98 -13.02
N MET A 234 7.84 -13.66 -12.51
CA MET A 234 9.01 -14.53 -12.60
C MET A 234 8.81 -15.81 -11.80
N LEU A 235 8.38 -15.68 -10.54
CA LEU A 235 8.16 -16.83 -9.67
C LEU A 235 7.08 -17.76 -10.23
N LYS A 236 5.98 -17.22 -10.76
CA LYS A 236 4.94 -18.00 -11.45
C LYS A 236 5.49 -18.87 -12.57
N ARG A 237 6.40 -18.34 -13.40
CA ARG A 237 7.04 -19.09 -14.49
C ARG A 237 8.03 -20.14 -13.98
N ALA A 238 8.81 -19.82 -12.95
CA ALA A 238 9.77 -20.75 -12.37
C ALA A 238 9.08 -21.93 -11.66
N MET A 239 7.94 -21.67 -11.01
CA MET A 239 7.18 -22.69 -10.28
C MET A 239 6.27 -23.53 -11.17
N ASN A 240 5.99 -23.10 -12.40
CA ASN A 240 5.19 -23.86 -13.37
C ASN A 240 5.93 -23.95 -14.72
N PRO A 241 7.02 -24.74 -14.81
CA PRO A 241 7.67 -25.00 -16.07
C PRO A 241 6.72 -25.74 -17.02
N ALA A 242 6.84 -25.44 -18.32
CA ALA A 242 6.04 -26.06 -19.39
C ALA A 242 6.34 -27.56 -19.53
#